data_AF-A0A7X8XN25-F1
#
_entry.id   AF-A0A7X8XN25-F1
#
_cell.length_a   1.000
_cell.length_b   1.000
_cell.length_c   1.000
_cell.angle_alpha   90.00
_cell.angle_beta   90.00
_cell.angle_gamma   90.00
#
_symmetry.space_group_name_H-M   'P 1'
#
loop_
_entity.id
_entity.type
_entity.pdbx_description
1 polymer ?
#
loop_
_entity_poly.entity_id
_entity_poly.type
_entity_poly.pdbx_seq_one_letter_code
_entity_poly.pdbx_strand_id
1 'polypeptide(L)'
;MQTEGLRMPEPAPTDRLPGRLLERLLARGPARVSESLQTLKAELDRSASAGPPLPSGNPASGLTAPAVCRWNWGAFLGGGLWALSHRMLLLGFLLLLFFWTFPLPNILMGRFGGQMAWRQRPFADLEQFQAVQGAWARAGVLVVLAHVILVFGGLWFQGRL
;
A
#
# COMPACT_ATOMS: atom_id res chain seq x y z
N MET A 1 4.06 -49.16 28.45
CA MET A 1 4.35 -48.89 27.03
C MET A 1 3.02 -48.76 26.30
N GLN A 2 2.55 -47.54 26.05
CA GLN A 2 1.33 -47.23 25.30
C GLN A 2 1.72 -46.47 24.03
N THR A 3 1.36 -47.04 22.88
CA THR A 3 1.48 -46.42 21.56
C THR A 3 0.32 -45.46 21.34
N GLU A 4 0.55 -44.16 21.52
CA GLU A 4 -0.43 -43.13 21.14
C GLU A 4 -0.42 -43.00 19.61
N GLY A 5 -1.52 -43.42 18.99
CA GLY A 5 -1.73 -43.32 17.55
C GLY A 5 -1.73 -41.86 17.11
N LEU A 6 -0.88 -41.55 16.13
CA LEU A 6 -0.87 -40.30 15.36
C LEU A 6 -2.26 -40.07 14.74
N ARG A 7 -3.10 -39.31 15.44
CA ARG A 7 -4.36 -38.78 14.90
C ARG A 7 -3.99 -37.64 13.96
N MET A 8 -3.99 -37.91 12.66
CA MET A 8 -3.82 -36.87 11.63
C MET A 8 -4.90 -35.79 11.83
N PRO A 9 -4.56 -34.50 11.76
CA PRO A 9 -5.54 -33.43 11.83
C PRO A 9 -6.53 -33.58 10.66
N GLU A 10 -7.81 -33.54 10.99
CA GLU A 10 -8.91 -33.56 10.02
C GLU A 10 -8.72 -32.39 9.03
N PRO A 11 -8.74 -32.64 7.70
CA PRO A 11 -8.55 -31.57 6.73
C PRO A 11 -9.67 -30.53 6.85
N ALA A 12 -9.27 -29.26 6.80
CA ALA A 12 -10.16 -28.11 6.95
C ALA A 12 -11.35 -28.15 5.96
N PRO A 13 -12.55 -27.64 6.35
CA PRO A 13 -13.83 -27.81 5.64
C PRO A 13 -13.97 -27.02 4.32
N THR A 14 -12.87 -26.71 3.64
CA THR A 14 -12.86 -26.00 2.35
C THR A 14 -13.05 -26.92 1.14
N ASP A 15 -13.00 -28.25 1.31
CA ASP A 15 -13.05 -29.23 0.21
C ASP A 15 -14.46 -29.80 -0.10
N ARG A 16 -15.52 -29.27 0.53
CA ARG A 16 -16.87 -29.88 0.48
C ARG A 16 -17.97 -29.08 -0.22
N LEU A 17 -17.69 -28.07 -1.06
CA LEU A 17 -18.77 -27.42 -1.82
C LEU A 17 -18.34 -26.92 -3.21
N PRO A 18 -18.70 -27.66 -4.29
CA PRO A 18 -19.21 -26.92 -5.46
C PRO A 18 -20.50 -27.48 -6.08
N GLY A 19 -20.71 -28.81 -6.14
CA GLY A 19 -21.78 -29.39 -6.98
C GLY A 19 -23.21 -29.08 -6.53
N ARG A 20 -23.54 -29.42 -5.27
CA ARG A 20 -24.91 -29.28 -4.74
C ARG A 20 -25.33 -27.83 -4.50
N LEU A 21 -24.37 -26.92 -4.31
CA LEU A 21 -24.66 -25.49 -4.16
C LEU A 21 -24.99 -24.87 -5.52
N LEU A 22 -24.23 -25.24 -6.55
CA LEU A 22 -24.45 -24.78 -7.92
C LEU A 22 -25.82 -25.27 -8.45
N GLU A 23 -26.19 -26.52 -8.20
CA GLU A 23 -27.50 -27.06 -8.56
C GLU A 23 -28.66 -26.31 -7.87
N ARG A 24 -28.51 -25.98 -6.59
CA ARG A 24 -29.52 -25.21 -5.83
C ARG A 24 -29.63 -23.75 -6.29
N LEU A 25 -28.53 -23.16 -6.76
CA LEU A 25 -28.52 -21.82 -7.34
C LEU A 25 -29.18 -21.82 -8.72
N LEU A 26 -28.84 -22.79 -9.57
CA LEU A 26 -29.45 -22.94 -10.91
C LEU A 26 -30.95 -23.24 -10.82
N ALA A 27 -31.39 -24.02 -9.82
CA ALA A 27 -32.80 -24.30 -9.57
C ALA A 27 -33.63 -23.10 -9.09
N ARG A 28 -32.99 -22.01 -8.61
CA ARG A 28 -33.69 -20.81 -8.09
C ARG A 28 -34.16 -19.82 -9.17
N GLY A 29 -33.88 -20.09 -10.45
CA GLY A 29 -34.20 -19.20 -11.56
C GLY A 29 -33.27 -17.98 -11.64
N PRO A 30 -33.01 -17.46 -12.84
CA PRO A 30 -31.94 -16.47 -13.08
C PRO A 30 -32.13 -15.15 -12.31
N ALA A 31 -33.38 -14.73 -12.05
CA ALA A 31 -33.68 -13.51 -11.30
C ALA A 31 -33.20 -13.59 -9.84
N ARG A 32 -33.50 -14.68 -9.10
CA ARG A 32 -33.06 -14.84 -7.70
C ARG A 32 -31.56 -15.08 -7.55
N VAL A 33 -30.92 -15.66 -8.57
CA VAL A 33 -29.46 -15.78 -8.61
C VAL A 33 -28.82 -14.40 -8.72
N SER A 34 -29.35 -13.51 -9.58
CA SER A 34 -28.84 -12.15 -9.72
C SER A 34 -28.98 -11.33 -8.43
N GLU A 35 -30.11 -11.44 -7.73
CA GLU A 35 -30.33 -10.81 -6.42
C GLU A 35 -29.36 -11.34 -5.35
N SER A 36 -29.13 -12.66 -5.33
CA SER A 36 -28.18 -13.29 -4.40
C SER A 36 -26.75 -12.83 -4.68
N LEU A 37 -26.36 -12.70 -5.96
CA LEU A 37 -25.05 -12.20 -6.35
C LEU A 37 -24.86 -10.72 -6.00
N GLN A 38 -25.90 -9.89 -6.18
CA GLN A 38 -25.86 -8.48 -5.77
C GLN A 38 -25.74 -8.34 -4.26
N THR A 39 -26.44 -9.18 -3.50
CA THR A 39 -26.38 -9.19 -2.03
C THR A 39 -24.98 -9.63 -1.55
N LEU A 40 -24.43 -10.70 -2.13
CA LEU A 40 -23.08 -11.17 -1.82
C LEU A 40 -22.01 -10.16 -2.23
N LYS A 41 -22.18 -9.49 -3.36
CA LYS A 41 -21.31 -8.38 -3.81
C LYS A 41 -21.33 -7.25 -2.78
N ALA A 42 -22.52 -6.86 -2.32
CA ALA A 42 -22.67 -5.82 -1.30
C ALA A 42 -22.07 -6.23 0.06
N GLU A 43 -22.21 -7.49 0.47
CA GLU A 43 -21.59 -8.02 1.69
C GLU A 43 -20.08 -8.14 1.58
N LEU A 44 -19.56 -8.53 0.42
CA LEU A 44 -18.14 -8.56 0.12
C LEU A 44 -17.55 -7.14 0.16
N ASP A 45 -18.22 -6.19 -0.48
CA ASP A 45 -17.80 -4.78 -0.49
C ASP A 45 -17.86 -4.20 0.94
N ARG A 46 -18.92 -4.51 1.72
CA ARG A 46 -19.06 -4.11 3.13
C ARG A 46 -17.96 -4.73 4.01
N SER A 47 -17.63 -6.00 3.80
CA SER A 47 -16.56 -6.71 4.51
C SER A 47 -15.18 -6.18 4.14
N ALA A 48 -14.95 -5.82 2.87
CA ALA A 48 -13.71 -5.20 2.41
C ALA A 48 -13.51 -3.79 3.02
N SER A 49 -14.59 -3.04 3.26
CA SER A 49 -14.55 -1.80 4.03
C SER A 49 -14.43 -1.98 5.53
N ALA A 50 -14.76 -3.16 6.07
CA ALA A 50 -14.75 -3.47 7.50
C ALA A 50 -13.44 -4.15 7.98
N GLY A 51 -12.35 -4.04 7.20
CA GLY A 51 -11.03 -4.50 7.64
C GLY A 51 -10.65 -3.86 8.99
N PRO A 52 -9.76 -4.51 9.77
CA PRO A 52 -9.36 -4.00 11.08
C PRO A 52 -8.90 -2.53 10.99
N PRO A 53 -9.26 -1.70 11.97
CA PRO A 53 -8.94 -0.28 11.93
C PRO A 53 -7.42 -0.09 11.83
N LEU A 54 -7.00 0.76 10.89
CA LEU A 54 -5.58 1.10 10.73
C LEU A 54 -5.12 2.00 11.90
N PRO A 55 -3.82 1.99 12.25
CA PRO A 55 -3.28 2.89 13.27
C PRO A 55 -3.54 4.38 12.97
N SER A 56 -3.66 4.73 11.69
CA SER A 56 -4.02 6.08 11.23
C SER A 56 -5.49 6.44 11.41
N GLY A 57 -6.38 5.49 11.65
CA GLY A 57 -7.84 5.69 11.59
C GLY A 57 -8.42 5.76 10.17
N ASN A 58 -7.60 5.62 9.13
CA ASN A 58 -8.08 5.58 7.75
C ASN A 58 -8.79 4.25 7.43
N PRO A 59 -9.75 4.24 6.49
CA PRO A 59 -10.43 3.00 6.09
C PRO A 59 -9.45 2.02 5.43
N ALA A 60 -9.55 0.74 5.80
CA ALA A 60 -8.73 -0.33 5.24
C ALA A 60 -8.95 -0.52 3.74
N SER A 61 -10.17 -0.27 3.24
CA SER A 61 -10.50 -0.27 1.81
C SER A 61 -9.69 0.75 1.01
N GLY A 62 -9.19 1.82 1.65
CA GLY A 62 -8.31 2.79 0.99
C GLY A 62 -6.96 2.20 0.55
N LEU A 63 -6.51 1.09 1.14
CA LEU A 63 -5.24 0.46 0.77
C LEU A 63 -5.25 -0.17 -0.62
N THR A 64 -6.42 -0.51 -1.16
CA THR A 64 -6.56 -1.03 -2.53
C THR A 64 -6.86 0.07 -3.54
N ALA A 65 -7.09 1.31 -3.07
CA ALA A 65 -7.38 2.44 -3.94
C ALA A 65 -6.21 2.68 -4.91
N PRO A 66 -6.47 2.88 -6.21
CA PRO A 66 -5.42 3.11 -7.20
C PRO A 66 -4.47 4.26 -6.83
N ALA A 67 -4.98 5.33 -6.20
CA ALA A 67 -4.18 6.46 -5.76
C ALA A 67 -3.17 6.11 -4.65
N VAL A 68 -3.51 5.17 -3.76
CA VAL A 68 -2.63 4.71 -2.65
C VAL A 68 -1.63 3.67 -3.16
N CYS A 69 -2.01 2.86 -4.13
CA CYS A 69 -1.18 1.81 -4.74
C CYS A 69 -0.20 2.29 -5.82
N ARG A 70 -0.37 3.52 -6.31
CA ARG A 70 0.47 4.13 -7.35
C ARG A 70 1.90 4.38 -6.84
N TRP A 71 2.84 4.47 -7.77
CA TRP A 71 4.21 4.85 -7.48
C TRP A 71 4.27 6.22 -6.78
N ASN A 72 4.99 6.27 -5.66
CA ASN A 72 5.17 7.46 -4.85
C ASN A 72 6.50 8.13 -5.17
N TRP A 73 6.47 9.10 -6.09
CA TRP A 73 7.65 9.88 -6.47
C TRP A 73 8.26 10.66 -5.31
N GLY A 74 7.44 11.17 -4.38
CA GLY A 74 7.94 11.88 -3.20
C GLY A 74 8.74 10.98 -2.26
N ALA A 75 8.24 9.78 -2.00
CA ALA A 75 8.92 8.78 -1.17
C ALA A 75 10.17 8.20 -1.85
N PHE A 76 10.17 8.08 -3.18
CA PHE A 76 11.35 7.63 -3.94
C PHE A 76 12.47 8.68 -3.95
N LEU A 77 12.13 9.94 -4.29
CA LEU A 77 13.12 11.01 -4.46
C LEU A 77 13.56 11.65 -3.13
N GLY A 78 12.67 11.64 -2.13
CA GLY A 78 12.88 12.33 -0.85
C GLY A 78 12.77 11.41 0.36
N GLY A 79 13.07 10.10 0.21
CA GLY A 79 12.76 9.03 1.16
C GLY A 79 12.85 9.40 2.64
N GLY A 80 14.01 9.87 3.10
CA GLY A 80 14.20 10.25 4.51
C GLY A 80 13.32 11.41 4.98
N LEU A 81 13.32 12.52 4.23
CA LEU A 81 12.55 13.72 4.55
C LEU A 81 11.04 13.49 4.43
N TRP A 82 10.64 12.71 3.43
CA TRP A 82 9.28 12.26 3.21
C TRP A 82 8.80 11.38 4.38
N ALA A 83 9.59 10.40 4.81
CA ALA A 83 9.25 9.51 5.92
C ALA A 83 9.11 10.25 7.26
N LEU A 84 9.97 11.25 7.49
CA LEU A 84 9.89 12.13 8.66
C LEU A 84 8.51 12.83 8.74
N SER A 85 8.04 13.37 7.62
CA SER A 85 6.75 14.07 7.57
C SER A 85 5.53 13.18 7.79
N HIS A 86 5.66 11.88 7.53
CA HIS A 86 4.59 10.89 7.72
C HIS A 86 4.71 10.14 9.05
N ARG A 87 5.45 10.71 10.02
CA ARG A 87 5.66 10.16 11.38
C ARG A 87 6.39 8.82 11.39
N MET A 88 7.10 8.48 10.33
CA MET A 88 7.91 7.27 10.23
C MET A 88 9.34 7.57 10.64
N LEU A 89 9.54 8.08 11.85
CA LEU A 89 10.81 8.70 12.28
C LEU A 89 12.02 7.74 12.16
N LEU A 90 11.87 6.50 12.62
CA LEU A 90 12.93 5.49 12.56
C LEU A 90 13.29 5.14 11.11
N LEU A 91 12.28 4.97 10.26
CA LEU A 91 12.48 4.69 8.83
C LEU A 91 13.10 5.90 8.12
N GLY A 92 12.68 7.11 8.46
CA GLY A 92 13.23 8.35 7.92
C GLY A 92 14.71 8.54 8.29
N PHE A 93 15.08 8.26 9.54
CA PHE A 93 16.47 8.30 9.97
C PHE A 93 17.33 7.25 9.24
N LEU A 94 16.83 6.02 9.12
CA LEU A 94 17.51 4.96 8.38
C LEU A 94 17.70 5.36 6.90
N LEU A 95 16.65 5.87 6.28
CA LEU A 95 16.71 6.32 4.89
C LEU A 95 17.69 7.48 4.71
N LEU A 96 17.77 8.44 5.64
CA LEU A 96 18.77 9.53 5.55
C LEU A 96 20.21 9.00 5.58
N LEU A 97 20.49 8.00 6.42
CA LEU A 97 21.82 7.43 6.56
C LEU A 97 22.23 6.60 5.33
N PHE A 98 21.27 5.87 4.74
CA PHE A 98 21.52 4.95 3.63
C PHE A 98 21.12 5.49 2.24
N PHE A 99 20.57 6.71 2.16
CA PHE A 99 19.95 7.28 0.97
C PHE A 99 20.86 7.20 -0.27
N TRP A 100 22.13 7.54 -0.07
CA TRP A 100 23.15 7.62 -1.12
C TRP A 100 23.86 6.30 -1.39
N THR A 101 23.79 5.37 -0.43
CA THR A 101 24.57 4.13 -0.45
C THR A 101 23.81 3.00 -1.13
N PHE A 102 22.48 2.94 -0.97
CA PHE A 102 21.67 1.85 -1.52
C PHE A 102 20.39 2.37 -2.18
N PRO A 103 20.16 2.09 -3.47
CA PRO A 103 18.93 2.52 -4.15
C PRO A 103 17.70 1.68 -3.78
N LEU A 104 17.90 0.44 -3.32
CA LEU A 104 16.83 -0.51 -2.98
C LEU A 104 15.80 0.03 -1.98
N PRO A 105 16.19 0.62 -0.83
CA PRO A 105 15.25 1.24 0.10
C PRO A 105 14.35 2.31 -0.54
N ASN A 106 14.92 3.17 -1.40
CA ASN A 106 14.16 4.22 -2.09
C ASN A 106 13.16 3.62 -3.08
N ILE A 107 13.52 2.55 -3.80
CA ILE A 107 12.60 1.83 -4.71
C ILE A 107 11.43 1.23 -3.93
N LEU A 108 11.69 0.60 -2.77
CA LEU A 108 10.65 0.07 -1.90
C LEU A 108 9.72 1.19 -1.39
N MET A 109 10.28 2.35 -1.04
CA MET A 109 9.50 3.54 -0.71
C MET A 109 8.67 4.04 -1.88
N GLY A 110 9.20 4.02 -3.10
CA GLY A 110 8.43 4.34 -4.30
C GLY A 110 7.24 3.40 -4.50
N ARG A 111 7.43 2.10 -4.26
CA ARG A 111 6.37 1.09 -4.48
C ARG A 111 5.32 1.06 -3.38
N PHE A 112 5.73 1.15 -2.12
CA PHE A 112 4.88 0.93 -0.95
C PHE A 112 4.62 2.20 -0.13
N GLY A 113 5.29 3.32 -0.43
CA GLY A 113 5.21 4.56 0.33
C GLY A 113 3.78 5.07 0.48
N GLY A 114 2.97 4.99 -0.58
CA GLY A 114 1.56 5.37 -0.49
C GLY A 114 0.79 4.57 0.56
N GLN A 115 0.94 3.24 0.57
CA GLN A 115 0.29 2.35 1.55
C GLN A 115 0.81 2.61 2.97
N MET A 116 2.12 2.80 3.13
CA MET A 116 2.70 3.11 4.44
C MET A 116 2.18 4.44 4.97
N ALA A 117 2.13 5.48 4.14
CA ALA A 117 1.58 6.78 4.52
C ALA A 117 0.12 6.67 4.94
N TRP A 118 -0.68 5.90 4.17
CA TRP A 118 -2.08 5.63 4.49
C TRP A 118 -2.27 4.91 5.83
N ARG A 119 -1.32 4.06 6.25
CA ARG A 119 -1.37 3.35 7.54
C ARG A 119 -0.95 4.21 8.73
N GLN A 120 -0.06 5.19 8.53
CA GLN A 120 0.57 5.92 9.63
C GLN A 120 0.02 7.33 9.86
N ARG A 121 -0.51 7.98 8.82
CA ARG A 121 -1.04 9.35 8.93
C ARG A 121 -2.55 9.37 8.68
N PRO A 122 -3.35 10.02 9.54
CA PRO A 122 -4.76 10.24 9.26
C PRO A 122 -4.94 11.19 8.06
N PHE A 123 -5.82 10.84 7.14
CA PHE A 123 -6.29 11.67 6.04
C PHE A 123 -7.81 11.74 6.08
N ALA A 124 -8.38 12.90 5.79
CA ALA A 124 -9.82 13.10 5.74
C ALA A 124 -10.46 12.31 4.59
N ASP A 125 -9.80 12.30 3.42
CA ASP A 125 -10.24 11.61 2.22
C ASP A 125 -9.06 11.30 1.29
N LEU A 126 -9.37 10.66 0.15
CA LEU A 126 -8.39 10.32 -0.88
C LEU A 126 -7.86 11.53 -1.65
N GLU A 127 -8.60 12.63 -1.69
CA GLU A 127 -8.20 13.86 -2.38
C GLU A 127 -7.11 14.59 -1.59
N GLN A 128 -7.29 14.75 -0.28
CA GLN A 128 -6.29 15.29 0.63
C GLN A 128 -5.00 14.47 0.57
N PHE A 129 -5.12 13.14 0.53
CA PHE A 129 -3.96 12.26 0.37
C PHE A 129 -3.23 12.54 -0.95
N GLN A 130 -3.94 12.60 -2.07
CA GLN A 130 -3.34 12.88 -3.38
C GLN A 130 -2.71 14.26 -3.46
N ALA A 131 -3.33 15.28 -2.86
CA ALA A 131 -2.78 16.63 -2.79
C ALA A 131 -1.44 16.65 -2.04
N VAL A 132 -1.37 15.97 -0.89
CA VAL A 132 -0.14 15.83 -0.09
C VAL A 132 0.93 15.06 -0.87
N GLN A 133 0.62 13.88 -1.42
CA GLN A 133 1.62 13.09 -2.16
C GLN A 133 2.08 13.82 -3.43
N GLY A 134 1.19 14.57 -4.08
CA GLY A 134 1.53 15.42 -5.22
C GLY A 134 2.47 16.57 -4.85
N ALA A 135 2.26 17.21 -3.70
CA ALA A 135 3.17 18.23 -3.19
C ALA A 135 4.56 17.65 -2.89
N TRP A 136 4.62 16.45 -2.29
CA TRP A 136 5.87 15.75 -2.06
C TRP A 136 6.57 15.30 -3.34
N ALA A 137 5.84 14.87 -4.36
CA ALA A 137 6.39 14.56 -5.67
C ALA A 137 7.07 15.78 -6.29
N ARG A 138 6.40 16.94 -6.27
CA ARG A 138 6.97 18.22 -6.75
C ARG A 138 8.21 18.62 -5.95
N ALA A 139 8.15 18.56 -4.62
CA ALA A 139 9.28 18.88 -3.76
C ALA A 139 10.49 17.97 -4.04
N GLY A 140 10.26 16.66 -4.19
CA GLY A 140 11.30 15.69 -4.53
C GLY A 140 11.98 16.02 -5.86
N VAL A 141 11.21 16.34 -6.90
CA VAL A 141 11.74 16.74 -8.21
C VAL A 141 12.59 18.01 -8.11
N LEU A 142 12.12 19.03 -7.38
CA LEU A 142 12.85 20.29 -7.19
C LEU A 142 14.20 20.06 -6.50
N VAL A 143 14.23 19.21 -5.46
CA VAL A 143 15.47 18.87 -4.74
C VAL A 143 16.47 18.17 -5.66
N VAL A 144 16.02 17.18 -6.45
CA VAL A 144 16.91 16.49 -7.41
C VAL A 144 17.45 17.46 -8.45
N LEU A 145 16.60 18.34 -9.00
CA LEU A 145 17.02 19.32 -9.99
C LEU A 145 18.07 20.29 -9.43
N ALA A 146 17.83 20.82 -8.23
CA ALA A 146 18.79 21.69 -7.55
C ALA A 146 20.13 20.97 -7.31
N HIS A 147 20.10 19.70 -6.91
CA HIS A 147 21.31 18.90 -6.68
C HIS A 147 22.11 18.69 -7.98
N VAL A 148 21.43 18.35 -9.09
CA VAL A 148 22.06 18.21 -10.41
C VAL A 148 22.71 19.53 -10.82
N ILE A 149 22.02 20.66 -10.70
CA ILE A 149 22.57 21.99 -11.05
C ILE A 149 23.81 22.30 -10.21
N LEU A 150 23.79 22.03 -8.90
CA LEU A 150 24.93 22.28 -8.03
C LEU A 150 26.14 21.43 -8.39
N VAL A 151 25.94 20.14 -8.64
CA VAL A 151 27.04 19.22 -9.01
C VAL A 151 27.64 19.59 -10.36
N PHE A 152 26.83 19.70 -11.40
CA PHE A 152 27.34 19.99 -12.75
C PHE A 152 27.81 21.43 -12.90
N GLY A 153 27.14 22.39 -12.26
CA GLY A 153 27.60 23.78 -12.21
C GLY A 153 28.92 23.92 -11.48
N GLY A 154 29.10 23.21 -10.36
CA GLY A 154 30.36 23.15 -9.63
C GLY A 154 31.49 22.52 -10.44
N LEU A 155 31.24 21.39 -11.10
CA LEU A 155 32.22 20.73 -11.97
C LEU A 155 32.63 21.62 -13.14
N TRP A 156 31.67 22.28 -13.79
CA TRP A 156 31.94 23.23 -14.87
C TRP A 156 32.77 24.42 -14.40
N PHE A 157 32.51 24.94 -13.20
CA PHE A 157 33.28 26.03 -12.61
C PHE A 157 34.72 25.61 -12.28
N GLN A 158 34.91 24.41 -11.72
CA GLN A 158 36.25 23.86 -11.42
C GLN A 158 37.09 23.63 -12.68
N GLY A 159 36.48 23.23 -13.80
CA GLY A 159 37.19 23.05 -15.08
C GLY A 159 37.62 24.36 -15.77
N ARG A 160 37.32 25.53 -15.18
CA ARG A 160 37.71 26.85 -15.70
C ARG A 160 38.79 27.56 -14.86
N LEU A 161 39.19 26.98 -13.74
CA LEU A 161 40.31 27.45 -12.90
C LEU A 161 41.58 26.66 -13.25
#